data_AF-A0A6C0BUV4-F1
#
_entry.id   AF-A0A6C0BUV4-F1
#
_cell.length_a   1.000
_cell.length_b   1.000
_cell.length_c   1.000
_cell.angle_alpha   90.00
_cell.angle_beta   90.00
_cell.angle_gamma   90.00
#
_symmetry.space_group_name_H-M   'P 1'
#
loop_
_entity.id
_entity.type
_entity.pdbx_description
1 polymer ?
#
loop_
_entity_poly.entity_id
_entity_poly.type
_entity_poly.pdbx_seq_one_letter_code
_entity_poly.pdbx_strand_id
1 'polypeptide(L)' 'METLAENKKKMEAEGMKKVEELKKNNNVTQESTLKVVSDGCDEFKKEYGRNMTYSEMRERYG' A
#
# COMPACT_ATOMS: atom_id res chain seq x y z
N MET A 1 -10.60 -6.01 -17.55
CA MET A 1 -9.82 -5.06 -16.74
C MET A 1 -10.31 -5.22 -15.32
N GLU A 2 -9.41 -5.45 -14.36
CA GLU A 2 -9.81 -5.39 -12.95
C GLU A 2 -10.29 -3.98 -12.63
N THR A 3 -11.31 -3.91 -11.79
CA THR A 3 -11.84 -2.63 -11.32
C THR A 3 -10.87 -2.00 -10.33
N LEU A 4 -10.89 -0.67 -10.23
CA LEU A 4 -10.09 0.06 -9.23
C LEU A 4 -10.30 -0.48 -7.81
N ALA A 5 -11.51 -0.98 -7.50
CA ALA A 5 -11.85 -1.58 -6.22
C ALA A 5 -11.16 -2.94 -5.98
N GLU A 6 -11.05 -3.79 -6.99
CA GLU A 6 -10.36 -5.08 -6.91
C GLU A 6 -8.84 -4.90 -6.77
N ASN A 7 -8.27 -3.97 -7.54
CA ASN A 7 -6.85 -3.64 -7.45
C ASN A 7 -6.49 -3.00 -6.11
N LYS A 8 -7.34 -2.12 -5.57
CA LYS A 8 -7.22 -1.67 -4.18
C LYS A 8 -7.11 -2.91 -3.27
N LYS A 9 -8.13 -3.79 -3.19
CA LYS A 9 -8.08 -4.94 -2.26
C LYS A 9 -6.79 -5.77 -2.35
N LYS A 10 -6.25 -5.98 -3.55
CA LYS A 10 -4.94 -6.65 -3.74
C LYS A 10 -3.78 -5.91 -3.08
N MET A 11 -3.63 -4.61 -3.36
CA MET A 11 -2.56 -3.80 -2.78
C MET A 11 -2.64 -3.71 -1.25
N GLU A 12 -3.84 -3.77 -0.69
CA GLU A 12 -4.05 -3.82 0.77
C GLU A 12 -3.54 -5.14 1.35
N ALA A 13 -3.89 -6.26 0.72
CA ALA A 13 -3.44 -7.58 1.14
C ALA A 13 -1.91 -7.71 1.05
N GLU A 14 -1.30 -7.12 0.01
CA GLU A 14 0.16 -7.08 -0.15
C GLU A 14 0.84 -6.19 0.89
N GLY A 15 0.28 -5.00 1.15
CA GLY A 15 0.76 -4.12 2.22
C GLY A 15 0.68 -4.80 3.60
N MET A 16 -0.41 -5.50 3.90
CA MET A 16 -0.55 -6.26 5.15
C MET A 16 0.48 -7.38 5.27
N LYS A 17 0.72 -8.15 4.19
CA LYS A 17 1.77 -9.20 4.19
C LYS A 17 3.14 -8.62 4.48
N LYS A 18 3.51 -7.49 3.84
CA LYS A 18 4.78 -6.82 4.09
C LYS A 18 4.91 -6.36 5.54
N VAL A 19 3.85 -5.81 6.14
CA VAL A 19 3.86 -5.43 7.56
C VAL A 19 3.96 -6.65 8.49
N GLU A 20 3.29 -7.75 8.18
CA GLU A 20 3.43 -9.00 8.95
C GLU A 20 4.85 -9.57 8.88
N GLU A 21 5.51 -9.50 7.74
CA GLU A 21 6.91 -9.90 7.59
C GLU A 21 7.84 -9.01 8.41
N LEU A 22 7.61 -7.69 8.42
CA LEU A 22 8.35 -6.76 9.29
C LEU A 22 8.17 -7.10 10.78
N LYS A 23 6.95 -7.45 11.20
CA LYS A 23 6.66 -7.89 12.57
C LYS A 23 7.40 -9.18 12.92
N LYS A 24 7.36 -10.19 12.04
CA LYS A 24 8.06 -11.48 12.24
C LYS A 24 9.56 -11.29 12.38
N ASN A 25 10.12 -10.33 11.65
CA ASN A 25 11.56 -10.04 11.64
C ASN A 25 11.98 -9.02 12.71
N ASN A 26 11.06 -8.58 13.61
CA ASN A 26 11.29 -7.51 14.58
C ASN A 26 11.86 -6.22 13.97
N ASN A 27 11.51 -5.93 12.71
CA ASN A 27 12.02 -4.79 11.95
C ASN A 27 10.94 -3.75 11.68
N VAL A 28 10.01 -3.57 12.63
CA VAL A 28 8.97 -2.53 12.55
C VAL A 28 9.59 -1.21 13.01
N THR A 29 10.16 -0.48 12.06
CA THR A 29 10.76 0.84 12.26
C THR A 29 9.98 1.87 11.43
N GLN A 30 10.15 3.15 11.75
CA GLN A 30 9.53 4.21 10.97
C GLN A 30 9.94 4.13 9.49
N GLU A 31 11.21 3.86 9.21
CA GLU A 31 11.75 3.73 7.86
C GLU A 31 11.17 2.53 7.12
N SER A 32 11.11 1.35 7.74
CA SER A 32 10.56 0.16 7.10
C SER A 32 9.06 0.29 6.82
N THR A 33 8.33 0.94 7.72
CA THR A 33 6.90 1.20 7.56
C THR A 33 6.64 2.24 6.46
N LEU A 34 7.44 3.32 6.40
CA LEU A 34 7.40 4.30 5.31
C LEU A 34 7.70 3.66 3.96
N LYS A 35 8.66 2.74 3.90
CA LYS A 35 9.00 2.02 2.67
C LYS A 35 7.82 1.21 2.14
N VAL A 36 7.10 0.49 3.01
CA VAL A 36 5.90 -0.27 2.60
C VAL A 36 4.83 0.65 2.00
N VAL A 37 4.62 1.83 2.60
CA VAL A 37 3.67 2.83 2.09
C VAL A 37 4.13 3.41 0.76
N SER A 38 5.43 3.74 0.63
CA SER A 38 6.01 4.29 -0.60
C SER A 38 5.91 3.29 -1.75
N ASP A 39 6.23 2.01 -1.50
CA ASP A 39 6.11 0.94 -2.50
C ASP A 39 4.68 0.86 -3.06
N GLY A 40 3.67 0.89 -2.18
CA GLY A 40 2.26 0.87 -2.59
C GLY A 40 1.85 2.11 -3.37
N CYS A 41 2.41 3.29 -3.04
CA CYS A 41 2.18 4.50 -3.83
C CYS A 41 2.78 4.40 -5.23
N ASP A 42 3.99 3.84 -5.34
CA ASP A 42 4.68 3.67 -6.61
C ASP A 42 4.00 2.64 -7.51
N GLU A 43 3.51 1.53 -6.97
CA GLU A 43 2.70 0.56 -7.71
C GLU A 43 1.41 1.19 -8.22
N PHE A 44 0.71 1.96 -7.39
CA PHE A 44 -0.49 2.67 -7.81
C PHE A 44 -0.18 3.64 -8.95
N LYS A 45 0.92 4.39 -8.83
CA LYS A 45 1.33 5.33 -9.86
C LYS A 45 1.70 4.65 -11.18
N LYS A 46 2.35 3.49 -11.12
CA LYS A 46 2.67 2.69 -12.31
C LYS A 46 1.41 2.20 -13.03
N GLU A 47 0.41 1.77 -12.27
CA GLU A 47 -0.81 1.21 -12.85
C GLU A 47 -1.79 2.28 -13.37
N TYR A 48 -1.90 3.42 -12.68
CA TYR A 48 -2.90 4.45 -12.96
C TYR A 48 -2.33 5.76 -13.53
N GLY A 49 -1.00 5.88 -13.66
CA GLY A 49 -0.33 7.07 -14.19
C GLY A 49 -0.43 8.32 -13.30
N ARG A 50 -0.98 8.18 -12.09
CA ARG A 50 -1.18 9.27 -11.13
C ARG A 50 -0.95 8.81 -9.70
N ASN A 51 -0.67 9.75 -8.80
CA ASN A 51 -0.65 9.45 -7.38
C ASN A 51 -2.07 9.15 -6.86
N MET A 52 -2.14 8.38 -5.77
CA MET A 52 -3.39 8.16 -5.04
C MET A 52 -3.88 9.48 -4.45
N THR A 53 -5.16 9.79 -4.57
CA THR A 53 -5.73 11.01 -3.98
C THR A 53 -5.86 10.86 -2.48
N TYR A 54 -5.90 11.98 -1.76
CA TYR A 54 -6.16 11.98 -0.32
C TYR A 54 -7.49 11.30 0.02
N SER A 55 -8.53 11.48 -0.79
CA SER A 55 -9.83 10.81 -0.61
C SER A 55 -9.73 9.30 -0.72
N GLU A 56 -8.97 8.78 -1.69
CA GLU A 56 -8.74 7.34 -1.87
C GLU A 56 -7.85 6.75 -0.77
N MET A 57 -6.89 7.53 -0.26
CA MET A 57 -6.10 7.15 0.91
C MET A 57 -6.96 7.14 2.17
N ARG A 58 -7.83 8.14 2.36
CA ARG A 58 -8.68 8.26 3.56
C ARG A 58 -9.81 7.24 3.58
N GLU A 59 -10.41 6.92 2.44
CA GLU A 59 -11.39 5.84 2.31
C GLU A 59 -10.82 4.48 2.77
N ARG A 60 -9.49 4.37 2.74
CA ARG A 60 -8.76 3.12 2.87
C ARG A 60 -8.02 2.98 4.20
N TYR A 61 -7.49 4.09 4.70
CA TYR A 61 -6.61 4.14 5.87
C TYR A 61 -7.12 5.10 6.97
N GLY A 62 -8.15 5.90 6.69
CA GLY A 62 -8.78 6.81 7.65
C GLY A 62 -9.99 6.19 8.32
#